data_AF-A0A2N1RAR3-F1
#
_entry.id   AF-A0A2N1RAR3-F1
#
_cell.length_a   1.000
_cell.length_b   1.000
_cell.length_c   1.000
_cell.angle_alpha   90.00
_cell.angle_beta   90.00
_cell.angle_gamma   90.00
#
_symmetry.space_group_name_H-M   'P 1'
#
loop_
_entity.id
_entity.type
_entity.pdbx_description
1 polymer ?
#
loop_
_entity_poly.entity_id
_entity_poly.type
_entity_poly.pdbx_seq_one_letter_code
_entity_poly.pdbx_strand_id
1 'polypeptide(L)' 'MQYLGIDLETYSSVNLLKGGVYRYCEAEDFEILLFGYSVDGGEVKIVDLARGEKIPKNIISAIYDDGIIKWAF' A
#
# COMPACT_ATOMS: atom_id res chain seq x y z
N MET A 1 18.23 -1.63 2.32
CA MET A 1 17.03 -0.79 2.24
C MET A 1 17.04 0.13 3.45
N GLN A 2 17.01 1.43 3.21
CA GLN A 2 16.86 2.46 4.24
C GLN A 2 15.51 3.17 4.10
N TYR A 3 15.02 3.34 2.87
CA TYR A 3 13.74 3.97 2.55
C TYR A 3 12.89 3.04 1.68
N LEU A 4 11.60 2.96 2.00
CA LEU A 4 10.60 2.28 1.20
C LEU A 4 9.51 3.30 0.85
N GLY A 5 9.51 3.76 -0.40
CA GLY A 5 8.39 4.52 -0.96
C GLY A 5 7.21 3.59 -1.14
N ILE A 6 6.02 3.99 -0.69
CA ILE A 6 4.78 3.20 -0.73
C ILE A 6 3.65 4.07 -1.27
N ASP A 7 2.83 3.48 -2.12
CA ASP A 7 1.55 4.04 -2.54
C ASP A 7 0.50 2.93 -2.70
N LEU A 8 -0.78 3.25 -2.49
CA LEU A 8 -1.88 2.29 -2.49
C LEU A 8 -3.05 2.80 -3.33
N GLU A 9 -3.56 1.92 -4.19
CA GLU A 9 -4.87 2.11 -4.82
C GLU A 9 -5.90 1.25 -4.09
N THR A 10 -7.02 1.86 -3.70
CA THR A 10 -7.99 1.22 -2.81
C THR A 10 -9.41 1.35 -3.36
N TYR A 11 -10.27 0.44 -2.92
CA TYR A 11 -11.71 0.45 -3.17
C TYR A 11 -12.48 0.40 -1.86
N SER A 12 -13.66 1.03 -1.87
CA SER A 12 -14.71 0.92 -0.84
C SER A 12 -16.01 1.43 -1.46
N SER A 13 -17.15 0.86 -1.06
CA SER A 13 -18.47 1.41 -1.40
C SER A 13 -18.71 2.79 -0.78
N VAL A 14 -17.99 3.14 0.29
CA VAL A 14 -18.07 4.45 0.93
C VAL A 14 -17.37 5.49 0.07
N ASN A 15 -18.01 6.63 -0.15
CA ASN A 15 -17.37 7.74 -0.85
C ASN A 15 -16.34 8.43 0.09
N LEU A 16 -15.06 8.36 -0.24
CA LEU A 16 -13.97 8.91 0.58
C LEU A 16 -14.13 10.40 0.91
N LEU A 17 -14.48 11.22 -0.08
CA LEU A 17 -14.61 12.68 0.09
C LEU A 17 -15.75 13.07 1.03
N LYS A 18 -16.79 12.24 1.12
CA LYS A 18 -17.97 12.49 1.99
C LYS A 18 -17.89 11.77 3.33
N GLY A 19 -17.32 10.56 3.34
CA GLY A 19 -17.28 9.68 4.51
C GLY A 19 -16.03 9.86 5.37
N GLY A 20 -14.96 10.42 4.81
CA GLY A 20 -13.65 10.46 5.44
C GLY A 20 -12.93 9.11 5.43
N VAL A 21 -11.63 9.13 5.73
CA VAL A 21 -10.75 7.95 5.60
C VAL A 21 -11.15 6.79 6.52
N TYR A 22 -11.60 7.07 7.75
CA TYR A 22 -11.97 6.01 8.70
C TYR A 22 -13.13 5.17 8.18
N ARG A 23 -14.25 5.81 7.81
CA ARG A 23 -15.42 5.08 7.27
C ARG A 23 -15.10 4.39 5.96
N TYR A 24 -14.23 4.98 5.15
CA TYR A 24 -13.80 4.38 3.89
C TYR A 24 -13.08 3.05 4.11
N CYS A 25 -12.10 3.04 5.03
CA CYS A 25 -11.29 1.86 5.34
C CYS A 25 -12.00 0.82 6.21
N GLU A 26 -13.03 1.21 6.97
CA GLU A 26 -13.82 0.31 7.84
C GLU A 26 -14.98 -0.38 7.09
N ALA A 27 -15.22 -0.04 5.83
CA ALA A 27 -16.27 -0.70 5.03
C ALA A 27 -15.96 -2.19 4.87
N GLU A 28 -17.00 -3.04 4.92
CA GLU A 28 -16.84 -4.50 4.77
C GLU A 28 -16.26 -4.91 3.41
N ASP A 29 -16.46 -4.07 2.39
CA ASP A 29 -15.97 -4.24 1.03
C ASP A 29 -14.71 -3.42 0.73
N PHE A 30 -14.02 -2.91 1.76
CA PHE A 30 -12.74 -2.23 1.56
C PHE A 30 -11.68 -3.21 1.05
N GLU A 31 -11.02 -2.84 -0.05
CA GLU A 31 -9.93 -3.64 -0.64
C GLU A 31 -8.74 -2.76 -1.00
N ILE A 32 -7.53 -3.30 -0.80
CA ILE A 32 -6.31 -2.77 -1.40
C ILE A 32 -6.14 -3.45 -2.76
N LEU A 33 -6.23 -2.68 -3.83
CA LEU A 33 -6.20 -3.16 -5.20
C LEU A 33 -4.77 -3.30 -5.73
N LEU A 34 -4.00 -2.21 -5.64
CA LEU A 34 -2.62 -2.14 -6.11
C LEU A 34 -1.70 -1.68 -4.98
N PHE A 35 -0.52 -2.28 -4.91
CA PHE A 35 0.56 -1.85 -4.04
C PHE A 35 1.76 -1.42 -4.87
N GLY A 36 2.00 -0.12 -4.91
CA GLY A 36 3.19 0.47 -5.51
C GLY A 36 4.31 0.59 -4.48
N TYR A 37 5.53 0.21 -4.85
CA TYR A 37 6.69 0.43 -3.99
C TYR A 37 7.96 0.79 -4.75
N SER A 38 8.81 1.59 -4.11
CA SER A 38 10.16 1.92 -4.59
C SER A 38 11.16 1.74 -3.45
N VAL A 39 12.24 0.99 -3.72
CA VAL A 39 13.31 0.74 -2.75
C VAL A 39 14.39 1.79 -2.94
N ASP A 40 14.68 2.56 -1.88
CA ASP A 40 15.76 3.56 -1.85
C ASP A 40 15.72 4.56 -3.03
N GLY A 41 14.52 4.95 -3.48
CA GLY A 41 14.31 5.88 -4.60
C GLY A 41 14.56 5.27 -5.99
N GLY A 42 14.67 3.94 -6.08
CA GLY A 42 14.81 3.21 -7.34
C GLY A 42 13.52 3.10 -8.15
N GLU A 43 13.53 2.20 -9.13
CA GLU A 43 12.36 1.91 -9.98
C GLU A 43 11.14 1.53 -9.15
N VAL A 44 9.99 2.09 -9.53
CA VAL A 44 8.69 1.76 -8.95
C VAL A 44 8.24 0.40 -9.48
N LYS A 45 7.85 -0.48 -8.56
CA LYS A 45 7.25 -1.77 -8.85
C LYS A 45 5.81 -1.77 -8.37
N ILE A 46 4.94 -2.40 -9.14
CA ILE A 46 3.51 -2.51 -8.85
C ILE A 46 3.21 -3.98 -8.59
N VAL A 47 2.47 -4.25 -7.52
CA VAL A 47 1.90 -5.56 -7.20
C VAL A 47 0.38 -5.46 -7.33
N ASP A 48 -0.20 -6.23 -8.26
CA ASP A 48 -1.65 -6.29 -8.48
C ASP A 48 -2.31 -7.30 -7.53
N LEU A 49 -2.68 -6.80 -6.34
CA LEU A 49 -3.28 -7.61 -5.28
C LEU A 49 -4.68 -8.09 -5.67
N ALA A 50 -5.44 -7.29 -6.42
CA ALA A 50 -6.75 -7.66 -6.95
C ALA A 50 -6.69 -8.86 -7.91
N ARG A 51 -5.57 -9.03 -8.62
CA ARG A 51 -5.31 -10.21 -9.47
C ARG A 51 -4.58 -11.35 -8.75
N GLY A 52 -4.38 -11.22 -7.43
CA GLY A 52 -3.79 -12.25 -6.58
C GLY A 52 -2.25 -12.30 -6.61
N GLU A 53 -1.58 -11.29 -7.15
CA GLU A 53 -0.13 -11.17 -7.05
C GLU A 53 0.30 -11.09 -5.57
N LYS A 54 1.55 -11.48 -5.31
CA LYS A 54 2.08 -11.56 -3.94
C LYS A 54 3.20 -10.55 -3.77
N ILE A 55 3.11 -9.80 -2.66
CA ILE A 55 4.19 -8.92 -2.24
C ILE A 55 5.44 -9.78 -1.97
N PRO A 56 6.61 -9.44 -2.54
CA PRO A 56 7.84 -10.18 -2.26
C PRO A 56 8.17 -10.19 -0.77
N LYS A 57 8.65 -11.32 -0.24
CA LYS A 57 8.89 -11.51 1.19
C LYS A 57 9.82 -10.45 1.79
N ASN A 58 10.86 -10.03 1.06
CA ASN A 58 11.79 -9.00 1.53
C ASN A 58 11.12 -7.62 1.66
N ILE A 59 10.10 -7.33 0.85
CA ILE A 59 9.32 -6.10 0.96
C ILE A 59 8.36 -6.19 2.15
N ILE A 60 7.72 -7.35 2.36
CA ILE A 60 6.92 -7.58 3.58
C ILE A 60 7.78 -7.39 4.83
N SER A 61 8.96 -8.01 4.89
CA SER A 61 9.91 -7.82 5.99
C SER A 61 10.25 -6.34 6.20
N ALA A 62 10.45 -5.59 5.12
CA ALA A 62 10.79 -4.19 5.21
C ALA A 62 9.65 -3.29 5.71
N ILE A 63 8.40 -3.64 5.44
CA ILE A 63 7.22 -2.90 5.96
C ILE A 63 7.20 -2.97 7.50
N TYR A 64 7.51 -4.14 8.07
CA TYR A 64 7.52 -4.37 9.52
C TYR A 64 8.84 -3.99 10.23
N ASP A 65 9.87 -3.58 9.48
CA ASP A 65 11.15 -3.19 10.05
C ASP A 65 11.11 -1.72 10.49
N ASP A 66 11.26 -1.48 11.79
CA ASP A 66 11.29 -0.12 12.37
C ASP A 66 12.55 0.66 11.98
N GLY A 67 13.61 -0.02 11.53
CA GLY A 67 14.83 0.60 11.01
C GLY A 67 14.69 1.13 9.58
N ILE A 68 13.59 0.82 8.89
CA ILE A 68 13.31 1.30 7.53
C ILE A 68 12.27 2.41 7.59
N ILE A 69 12.57 3.52 6.93
CA ILE A 69 11.64 4.65 6.80
C ILE A 69 10.64 4.32 5.68
N LYS A 70 9.35 4.33 6.01
CA LYS A 70 8.26 4.19 5.04
C LYS A 70 7.82 5.59 4.63
N TRP A 71 7.85 5.88 3.34
CA TRP A 71 7.55 7.21 2.80
C TRP A 71 6.37 7.14 1.83
N ALA A 72 5.45 8.10 1.91
CA ALA A 72 4.30 8.27 1.02
C ALA A 72 4.07 9.77 0.78
N PHE A 73 3.37 10.13 -0.31
CA PHE A 73 3.08 11.52 -0.70
C PHE A 73 1.58 11.79 -0.72
#